data_AF-A0A3P8UGA1-F1
#
_entry.id   AF-A0A3P8UGA1-F1
#
_cell.length_a   1.000
_cell.length_b   1.000
_cell.length_c   1.000
_cell.angle_alpha   90.00
_cell.angle_beta   90.00
_cell.angle_gamma   90.00
#
_symmetry.space_group_name_H-M   'P 1'
#
loop_
_entity.id
_entity.type
_entity.pdbx_description
1 polymer ?
#
loop_
_entity_poly.entity_id
_entity_poly.type
_entity_poly.pdbx_seq_one_letter_code
_entity_poly.pdbx_strand_id
1 'polypeptide(L)'
;GCYTTLCFNVCYCKSSDLFFIHNVFSAQCQCHAGWRIYKNNCYYFSTDQKSWLDANAYCLGQRSNLMSIQDIQERMWLRTQIGSDIYWFGLNDRVTEGVYQWSDGTQFIEHLSYWMHGQPDNWDDEDCGQVVGYNYGQWNDDKCSSERKYICKHVNRTLTYKNALFNSLSF
;
A
#
# COMPACT_ATOMS: atom_id res chain seq x y z
N GLY A 1 33.96 -9.32 11.90
CA GLY A 1 34.07 -8.96 10.47
C GLY A 1 33.73 -10.19 9.66
N CYS A 2 33.03 -10.06 8.54
CA CYS A 2 32.84 -11.19 7.64
C CYS A 2 33.21 -10.76 6.21
N TYR A 3 33.99 -11.63 5.59
CA TYR A 3 34.52 -11.54 4.25
C TYR A 3 33.60 -12.28 3.26
N THR A 4 33.67 -11.83 2.00
CA THR A 4 33.30 -12.48 0.72
C THR A 4 31.83 -12.84 0.42
N THR A 5 31.24 -11.98 -0.42
CA THR A 5 30.62 -12.26 -1.74
C THR A 5 29.74 -13.50 -1.92
N LEU A 6 28.42 -13.32 -1.79
CA LEU A 6 27.39 -13.70 -2.77
C LEU A 6 26.03 -13.13 -2.32
N CYS A 7 25.45 -12.27 -3.14
CA CYS A 7 24.18 -11.58 -2.88
C CYS A 7 22.98 -12.52 -3.05
N PHE A 8 22.38 -12.95 -1.95
CA PHE A 8 20.95 -13.22 -1.86
C PHE A 8 20.42 -12.44 -0.66
N ASN A 9 19.65 -11.38 -0.91
CA ASN A 9 19.01 -10.58 0.14
C ASN A 9 17.85 -11.37 0.78
N VAL A 10 18.18 -12.43 1.50
CA VAL A 10 17.32 -13.01 2.52
C VAL A 10 17.65 -12.25 3.81
N CYS A 11 16.69 -11.50 4.34
CA CYS A 11 16.85 -10.87 5.66
C CYS A 11 16.98 -11.97 6.72
N TYR A 12 18.22 -12.29 7.11
CA TYR A 12 18.49 -13.07 8.31
C TYR A 12 18.50 -12.11 9.51
N CYS A 13 17.52 -12.24 10.41
CA CYS A 13 17.64 -11.65 11.75
C CYS A 13 18.80 -12.34 12.47
N LYS A 14 19.84 -11.58 12.84
CA LYS A 14 20.96 -12.08 13.65
C LYS A 14 20.44 -12.54 15.02
N SER A 15 20.67 -13.81 15.36
CA SER A 15 20.78 -14.26 16.75
C SER A 15 22.27 -14.43 17.05
N SER A 16 22.78 -13.60 17.97
CA SER A 16 24.01 -13.87 18.70
C SER A 16 23.59 -14.06 20.14
N ASP A 17 23.29 -15.29 20.52
CA ASP A 17 23.68 -15.87 21.80
C ASP A 17 23.19 -17.33 21.84
N LEU A 18 24.15 -18.25 21.87
CA LEU A 18 23.92 -19.65 22.19
C LEU A 18 23.67 -19.74 23.71
N PHE A 19 22.66 -20.52 24.10
CA PHE A 19 22.33 -21.03 25.44
C PHE A 19 20.96 -20.58 26.00
N PHE A 20 20.20 -21.62 26.40
CA PHE A 20 18.95 -21.65 27.17
C PHE A 20 17.59 -21.65 26.45
N ILE A 21 17.13 -22.90 26.31
CA ILE A 21 15.78 -23.49 26.35
C ILE A 21 14.68 -22.56 26.94
N HIS A 22 13.52 -22.59 26.28
CA HIS A 22 12.27 -21.88 26.56
C HIS A 22 12.26 -20.39 26.24
N ASN A 23 12.10 -20.06 24.96
CA ASN A 23 11.06 -19.16 24.49
C ASN A 23 11.09 -19.18 22.97
N VAL A 24 10.01 -19.63 22.35
CA VAL A 24 9.77 -19.38 20.93
C VAL A 24 9.59 -17.86 20.82
N PHE A 25 10.70 -17.13 20.66
CA PHE A 25 10.63 -15.73 20.25
C PHE A 25 10.03 -15.76 18.85
N SER A 26 8.72 -15.57 18.79
CA SER A 26 7.99 -15.31 17.56
C SER A 26 8.66 -14.11 16.92
N ALA A 27 9.56 -14.36 15.97
CA ALA A 27 10.02 -13.35 15.05
C ALA A 27 8.82 -12.98 14.16
N GLN A 28 8.01 -12.06 14.67
CA GLN A 28 7.01 -11.38 13.89
C GLN A 28 7.74 -10.29 13.12
N CYS A 29 8.03 -10.53 11.84
CA CYS A 29 8.23 -9.42 10.90
C CYS A 29 6.91 -8.65 10.79
N GLN A 30 6.63 -7.81 11.78
CA GLN A 30 5.60 -6.78 11.71
C GLN A 30 6.03 -5.73 10.69
N CYS A 31 5.08 -4.91 10.23
CA CYS A 31 5.41 -3.78 9.38
C CYS A 31 6.44 -2.87 10.05
N HIS A 32 7.20 -2.12 9.25
CA HIS A 32 8.12 -1.11 9.76
C HIS A 32 7.42 -0.16 10.73
N ALA A 33 8.17 0.43 11.67
CA ALA A 33 7.61 1.41 12.58
C ALA A 33 6.92 2.55 11.80
N GLY A 34 5.72 2.94 12.21
CA GLY A 34 4.89 3.93 11.52
C GLY A 34 3.98 3.36 10.42
N TRP A 35 4.08 2.08 10.09
CA TRP A 35 3.19 1.41 9.13
C TRP A 35 2.09 0.64 9.87
N ARG A 36 0.87 0.69 9.32
CA ARG A 36 -0.31 -0.01 9.84
C ARG A 36 -0.43 -1.38 9.16
N ILE A 37 -0.72 -2.42 9.94
CA ILE A 37 -1.00 -3.77 9.42
C ILE A 37 -2.49 -3.88 9.10
N TYR A 38 -2.82 -4.38 7.92
CA TYR A 38 -4.16 -4.90 7.62
C TYR A 38 -4.06 -6.13 6.72
N LYS A 39 -4.65 -7.24 7.16
CA LYS A 39 -4.46 -8.58 6.56
C LYS A 39 -2.96 -8.89 6.36
N ASN A 40 -2.56 -9.17 5.12
CA ASN A 40 -1.20 -9.54 4.75
C ASN A 40 -0.38 -8.35 4.23
N ASN A 41 -0.83 -7.12 4.45
CA ASN A 41 -0.23 -5.93 3.88
C ASN A 41 0.15 -4.91 4.97
N CYS A 42 1.11 -4.07 4.61
CA CYS A 42 1.57 -2.93 5.37
C CYS A 42 1.20 -1.64 4.64
N TYR A 43 0.67 -0.67 5.37
CA TYR A 43 0.24 0.61 4.81
C TYR A 43 0.88 1.78 5.54
N TYR A 44 1.40 2.73 4.78
CA TYR A 44 1.92 4.00 5.31
C TYR A 44 0.98 5.11 4.89
N PHE A 45 0.54 5.91 5.86
CA PHE A 45 -0.26 7.10 5.63
C PHE A 45 0.64 8.30 5.87
N SER A 46 0.91 9.07 4.82
CA SER A 46 1.79 10.23 4.94
C SER A 46 1.16 11.31 5.80
N THR A 47 2.02 12.11 6.43
CA THR A 47 1.62 13.35 7.10
C THR A 47 1.93 14.57 6.23
N ASP A 48 2.93 14.48 5.36
CA ASP A 48 3.28 15.47 4.36
C ASP A 48 2.48 15.29 3.06
N GLN A 49 2.51 16.31 2.22
CA GLN A 49 1.85 16.33 0.92
C GLN A 49 2.89 16.29 -0.20
N LYS A 50 2.51 15.66 -1.32
CA LYS A 50 3.31 15.52 -2.54
C LYS A 50 2.41 15.55 -3.77
N SER A 51 2.97 15.93 -4.92
CA SER A 51 2.46 15.54 -6.23
C SER A 51 2.30 14.01 -6.31
N TRP A 52 1.41 13.53 -7.18
CA TRP A 52 1.19 12.09 -7.34
C TRP A 52 2.48 11.36 -7.75
N LEU A 53 3.28 11.99 -8.63
CA LEU A 53 4.55 11.45 -9.10
C LEU A 53 5.60 11.34 -7.98
N ASP A 54 5.73 12.37 -7.16
CA ASP A 54 6.67 12.37 -6.04
C ASP A 54 6.23 11.42 -4.93
N ALA A 55 4.91 11.30 -4.70
CA ALA A 55 4.34 10.31 -3.80
C ALA A 55 4.64 8.88 -4.28
N ASN A 56 4.47 8.60 -5.57
CA ASN A 56 4.83 7.31 -6.16
C ASN A 56 6.32 7.00 -6.03
N ALA A 57 7.18 7.98 -6.33
CA ALA A 57 8.63 7.86 -6.17
C ALA A 57 9.02 7.58 -4.71
N TYR A 58 8.37 8.25 -3.75
CA TYR A 58 8.57 7.98 -2.32
C TYR A 58 8.20 6.55 -1.95
N CYS A 59 7.02 6.08 -2.34
CA CYS A 59 6.60 4.71 -2.04
C CYS A 59 7.56 3.67 -2.63
N LEU A 60 8.02 3.87 -3.87
CA LEU A 60 9.03 3.02 -4.51
C LEU A 60 10.35 3.02 -3.73
N GLY A 61 10.79 4.18 -3.24
CA GLY A 61 11.95 4.32 -2.36
C GLY A 61 11.83 3.53 -1.05
N GLN A 62 10.61 3.35 -0.54
CA GLN A 62 10.29 2.50 0.61
C GLN A 62 10.11 1.01 0.26
N ARG A 63 10.46 0.58 -0.97
CA ARG A 63 10.19 -0.78 -1.49
C ARG A 63 8.71 -1.16 -1.41
N SER A 64 7.86 -0.18 -1.65
CA SER A 64 6.40 -0.28 -1.67
C SER A 64 5.85 0.39 -2.93
N ASN A 65 4.53 0.46 -3.08
CA ASN A 65 3.89 1.20 -4.16
C ASN A 65 2.83 2.13 -3.58
N LEU A 66 2.36 3.12 -4.34
CA LEU A 66 1.09 3.75 -4.00
C LEU A 66 -0.01 2.68 -3.88
N MET A 67 -0.92 2.87 -2.93
CA MET A 67 -1.90 1.86 -2.56
C MET A 67 -2.82 1.50 -3.73
N SER A 68 -2.88 0.22 -4.08
CA SER A 68 -4.00 -0.36 -4.83
C SER A 68 -5.10 -0.85 -3.89
N ILE A 69 -6.35 -0.78 -4.35
CA ILE A 69 -7.51 -1.38 -3.68
C ILE A 69 -7.91 -2.64 -4.43
N GLN A 70 -7.84 -3.79 -3.76
CA GLN A 70 -8.05 -5.11 -4.37
C GLN A 70 -9.34 -5.79 -3.92
N ASP A 71 -9.95 -5.35 -2.83
CA ASP A 71 -11.23 -5.87 -2.35
C ASP A 71 -12.05 -4.83 -1.57
N ILE A 72 -13.35 -5.11 -1.41
CA ILE A 72 -14.29 -4.22 -0.70
C ILE A 72 -13.88 -4.03 0.77
N GLN A 73 -13.32 -5.05 1.41
CA GLN A 73 -12.93 -4.98 2.83
C GLN A 73 -11.74 -4.05 3.03
N GLU A 74 -10.77 -4.05 2.12
CA GLU A 74 -9.66 -3.11 2.08
C GLU A 74 -10.16 -1.67 1.90
N ARG A 75 -11.12 -1.44 1.01
CA ARG A 75 -11.76 -0.13 0.82
C ARG A 75 -12.51 0.35 2.07
N MET A 76 -13.29 -0.52 2.69
CA MET A 76 -14.03 -0.21 3.92
C MET A 76 -13.08 0.03 5.10
N TRP A 77 -12.01 -0.75 5.20
CA TRP A 77 -10.97 -0.51 6.20
C TRP A 77 -10.30 0.84 5.96
N LEU A 78 -9.87 1.15 4.73
CA LEU A 78 -9.27 2.44 4.36
C LEU A 78 -10.12 3.62 4.83
N ARG A 79 -11.44 3.56 4.67
CA ARG A 79 -12.37 4.61 5.13
C ARG A 79 -12.20 4.93 6.63
N THR A 80 -11.93 3.93 7.46
CA THR A 80 -11.71 4.12 8.91
C THR A 80 -10.37 4.77 9.24
N GLN A 81 -9.44 4.81 8.28
CA GLN A 81 -8.05 5.24 8.49
C GLN A 81 -7.78 6.70 8.11
N ILE A 82 -8.59 7.27 7.21
CA ILE A 82 -8.30 8.53 6.51
C ILE A 82 -8.98 9.77 7.09
N GLY A 83 -9.90 9.63 8.05
CA GLY A 83 -10.60 10.76 8.65
C GLY A 83 -11.31 11.64 7.60
N SER A 84 -11.02 12.95 7.62
CA SER A 84 -11.50 13.94 6.64
C SER A 84 -10.46 14.34 5.59
N ASP A 85 -9.26 13.78 5.65
CA ASP A 85 -8.15 14.12 4.76
C ASP A 85 -8.35 13.54 3.34
N ILE A 86 -7.61 14.07 2.37
CA ILE A 86 -7.53 13.57 1.00
C ILE A 86 -6.17 12.92 0.78
N TYR A 87 -6.17 11.73 0.18
CA TYR A 87 -4.94 10.99 -0.11
C TYR A 87 -4.84 10.57 -1.57
N TRP A 88 -3.64 10.65 -2.14
CA TRP A 88 -3.26 9.89 -3.31
C TRP A 88 -3.22 8.40 -3.00
N PHE A 89 -3.68 7.63 -3.99
CA PHE A 89 -3.48 6.18 -4.10
C PHE A 89 -2.96 5.86 -5.51
N GLY A 90 -2.77 4.59 -5.84
CA GLY A 90 -2.06 4.20 -7.07
C GLY A 90 -2.87 4.35 -8.37
N LEU A 91 -4.12 4.78 -8.31
CA LEU A 91 -5.00 4.81 -9.47
C LEU A 91 -4.63 5.99 -10.38
N ASN A 92 -4.55 5.73 -11.69
CA ASN A 92 -4.23 6.73 -12.70
C ASN A 92 -4.64 6.23 -14.10
N ASP A 93 -4.83 7.13 -15.05
CA ASP A 93 -5.02 6.86 -16.48
C ASP A 93 -4.05 7.65 -17.37
N ARG A 94 -2.99 8.21 -16.78
CA ARG A 94 -1.85 8.94 -17.39
C ARG A 94 -1.23 8.37 -18.67
N VAL A 95 -1.47 7.09 -18.98
CA VAL A 95 -0.96 6.42 -20.20
C VAL A 95 -1.98 6.49 -21.32
N THR A 96 -3.25 6.29 -21.00
CA THR A 96 -4.36 6.27 -21.94
C THR A 96 -5.59 6.80 -21.21
N GLU A 97 -6.00 8.01 -21.58
CA GLU A 97 -7.19 8.70 -21.07
C GLU A 97 -8.42 7.77 -20.98
N GLY A 98 -9.08 7.76 -19.82
CA GLY A 98 -10.25 6.94 -19.55
C GLY A 98 -9.95 5.45 -19.29
N VAL A 99 -8.68 5.03 -19.35
CA VAL A 99 -8.25 3.66 -19.04
C VAL A 99 -7.46 3.63 -17.73
N TYR A 100 -8.21 3.57 -16.64
CA TYR A 100 -7.66 3.54 -15.29
C TYR A 100 -6.89 2.25 -14.97
N GLN A 101 -5.74 2.43 -14.33
CA GLN A 101 -4.83 1.37 -13.91
C GLN A 101 -4.16 1.68 -12.57
N TRP A 102 -3.71 0.64 -11.86
CA TRP A 102 -2.91 0.80 -10.65
C TRP A 102 -1.43 0.91 -10.98
N SER A 103 -0.71 1.83 -10.33
CA SER A 103 0.73 2.03 -10.53
C SER A 103 1.60 0.84 -10.11
N ASP A 104 1.06 -0.04 -9.26
CA ASP A 104 1.73 -1.28 -8.82
C ASP A 104 1.54 -2.46 -9.78
N GLY A 105 0.84 -2.25 -10.91
CA GLY A 105 0.56 -3.25 -11.92
C GLY A 105 -0.54 -4.25 -11.55
N THR A 106 -1.23 -4.06 -10.43
CA THR A 106 -2.37 -4.91 -10.08
C THR A 106 -3.56 -4.61 -10.99
N GLN A 107 -4.40 -5.61 -11.23
CA GLN A 107 -5.55 -5.45 -12.11
C GLN A 107 -6.53 -4.44 -11.53
N PHE A 108 -6.88 -3.42 -12.33
CA PHE A 108 -8.00 -2.54 -12.01
C PHE A 108 -9.32 -3.28 -12.25
N ILE A 109 -10.19 -3.27 -11.24
CA ILE A 109 -11.49 -3.94 -11.28
C ILE A 109 -12.56 -2.85 -11.15
N GLU A 110 -13.18 -2.50 -12.26
CA GLU A 110 -14.08 -1.35 -12.37
C GLU A 110 -15.27 -1.40 -11.40
N HIS A 111 -15.83 -2.58 -11.12
CA HIS A 111 -16.95 -2.72 -10.18
C HIS A 111 -16.56 -2.52 -8.70
N LEU A 112 -15.25 -2.48 -8.39
CA LEU A 112 -14.74 -2.07 -7.09
C LEU A 112 -14.51 -0.56 -6.99
N SER A 113 -14.76 0.18 -8.06
CA SER A 113 -14.67 1.64 -8.04
C SER A 113 -15.65 2.25 -7.05
N TYR A 114 -15.28 3.41 -6.53
CA TYR A 114 -16.10 4.17 -5.58
C TYR A 114 -16.05 5.66 -5.87
N TRP A 115 -16.18 6.00 -7.15
CA TRP A 115 -16.21 7.38 -7.62
C TRP A 115 -17.30 8.20 -6.92
N MET A 116 -17.04 9.49 -6.76
CA MET A 116 -18.06 10.47 -6.41
C MET A 116 -19.07 10.58 -7.55
N HIS A 117 -20.28 11.07 -7.25
CA HIS A 117 -21.26 11.31 -8.30
C HIS A 117 -20.72 12.34 -9.29
N GLY A 118 -20.68 11.98 -10.56
CA GLY A 118 -20.12 12.82 -11.62
C GLY A 118 -18.65 12.55 -11.95
N GLN A 119 -17.96 11.70 -11.16
CA GLN A 119 -16.55 11.36 -11.39
C GLN A 119 -16.36 9.98 -12.04
N PRO A 120 -15.24 9.75 -12.76
CA PRO A 120 -14.22 10.76 -13.11
C PRO A 120 -14.72 11.72 -14.21
N ASP A 121 -14.37 13.00 -14.10
CA ASP A 121 -14.84 14.08 -14.98
C ASP A 121 -13.74 14.66 -15.89
N ASN A 122 -12.49 14.25 -15.67
CA ASN A 122 -11.30 14.75 -16.36
C ASN A 122 -11.28 16.28 -16.46
N TRP A 123 -11.53 16.95 -15.34
CA TRP A 123 -11.62 18.42 -15.31
C TRP A 123 -10.25 19.08 -15.49
N ASP A 124 -9.94 19.51 -16.72
CA ASP A 124 -8.67 20.18 -17.05
C ASP A 124 -7.44 19.24 -16.93
N ASP A 125 -7.55 18.03 -17.48
CA ASP A 125 -6.47 17.02 -17.62
C ASP A 125 -6.10 16.34 -16.27
N GLU A 126 -7.09 15.71 -15.65
CA GLU A 126 -6.99 15.06 -14.33
C GLU A 126 -6.74 13.56 -14.45
N ASP A 127 -5.46 13.18 -14.47
CA ASP A 127 -5.12 11.77 -14.70
C ASP A 127 -4.87 10.92 -13.43
N CYS A 128 -4.98 11.52 -12.25
CA CYS A 128 -4.51 10.91 -10.99
C CYS A 128 -5.64 10.80 -9.98
N GLY A 129 -5.95 9.59 -9.54
CA GLY A 129 -7.04 9.39 -8.60
C GLY A 129 -6.63 9.64 -7.14
N GLN A 130 -7.56 10.21 -6.36
CA GLN A 130 -7.47 10.45 -4.93
C GLN A 130 -8.67 9.84 -4.18
N VAL A 131 -8.46 9.50 -2.91
CA VAL A 131 -9.52 9.13 -1.97
C VAL A 131 -9.88 10.33 -1.09
N VAL A 132 -11.16 10.68 -1.05
CA VAL A 132 -11.68 11.89 -0.37
C VAL A 132 -12.33 11.52 0.96
N GLY A 133 -11.61 11.73 2.07
CA GLY A 133 -12.04 11.30 3.40
C GLY A 133 -13.31 11.99 3.91
N TYR A 134 -13.46 13.30 3.67
CA TYR A 134 -14.68 14.03 4.06
C TYR A 134 -15.91 13.59 3.25
N ASN A 135 -15.72 12.96 2.08
CA ASN A 135 -16.79 12.40 1.28
C ASN A 135 -16.79 10.87 1.31
N TYR A 136 -16.81 10.30 2.51
CA TYR A 136 -16.95 8.87 2.75
C TYR A 136 -15.89 7.97 2.11
N GLY A 137 -14.73 8.52 1.73
CA GLY A 137 -13.69 7.77 1.02
C GLY A 137 -14.03 7.48 -0.44
N GLN A 138 -14.95 8.24 -1.03
CA GLN A 138 -15.21 8.22 -2.46
C GLN A 138 -14.01 8.79 -3.23
N TRP A 139 -13.94 8.45 -4.51
CA TRP A 139 -12.80 8.76 -5.37
C TRP A 139 -13.09 9.97 -6.26
N ASN A 140 -12.04 10.75 -6.50
CA ASN A 140 -11.98 11.83 -7.49
C ASN A 140 -10.73 11.57 -8.33
N ASP A 141 -10.74 11.84 -9.61
CA ASP A 141 -9.55 12.19 -10.38
C ASP A 141 -9.15 13.63 -10.06
N ASP A 142 -7.88 13.95 -10.10
CA ASP A 142 -7.36 15.29 -9.87
C ASP A 142 -6.03 15.43 -10.63
N LYS A 143 -5.62 16.66 -10.89
CA LYS A 143 -4.35 16.94 -11.55
C LYS A 143 -3.21 16.27 -10.79
N CYS A 144 -2.39 15.50 -11.48
CA CYS A 144 -1.27 14.80 -10.86
C CYS A 144 -0.25 15.74 -10.16
N SER A 145 -0.23 17.03 -10.52
CA SER A 145 0.59 18.06 -9.89
C SER A 145 0.03 18.59 -8.56
N SER A 146 -1.23 18.29 -8.24
CA SER A 146 -1.85 18.65 -6.96
C SER A 146 -1.10 18.01 -5.80
N GLU A 147 -0.90 18.79 -4.74
CA GLU A 147 -0.26 18.31 -3.51
C GLU A 147 -1.32 17.65 -2.61
N ARG A 148 -1.16 16.35 -2.34
CA ARG A 148 -2.03 15.60 -1.41
C ARG A 148 -1.18 14.75 -0.48
N LYS A 149 -1.75 14.36 0.66
CA LYS A 149 -1.19 13.23 1.42
C LYS A 149 -1.24 11.98 0.54
N TYR A 150 -0.53 10.92 0.89
CA TYR A 150 -0.46 9.73 0.06
C TYR A 150 -0.37 8.46 0.90
N ILE A 151 -0.81 7.35 0.30
CA ILE A 151 -0.82 6.05 0.97
C ILE A 151 0.05 5.08 0.20
N CYS A 152 1.07 4.53 0.88
CA CYS A 152 1.87 3.44 0.33
C CYS A 152 1.34 2.09 0.83
N LYS A 153 1.50 1.04 0.01
CA LYS A 153 1.15 -0.35 0.31
C LYS A 153 2.29 -1.27 -0.10
N HIS A 154 2.61 -2.25 0.73
CA HIS A 154 3.40 -3.41 0.33
C HIS A 154 2.90 -4.70 0.99
N VAL A 155 3.14 -5.83 0.33
CA VAL A 155 2.81 -7.15 0.88
C VAL A 155 3.80 -7.49 2.00
N ASN A 156 3.28 -7.88 3.16
CA ASN A 156 4.05 -8.51 4.21
C ASN A 156 4.18 -10.01 3.92
N ARG A 157 5.24 -10.38 3.19
CA ARG A 157 5.47 -11.76 2.76
C ARG A 157 5.54 -12.74 3.94
N THR A 158 6.02 -12.32 5.11
CA THR A 158 6.08 -13.17 6.31
C THR A 158 4.69 -13.53 6.83
N LEU A 159 3.72 -12.61 6.78
CA LEU A 159 2.32 -12.91 7.13
C LEU A 159 1.66 -13.83 6.09
N THR A 160 1.94 -13.60 4.80
CA THR A 160 1.45 -14.47 3.73
C THR A 160 1.90 -15.93 3.94
N TYR A 161 3.17 -16.16 4.28
CA TYR A 161 3.68 -17.51 4.56
C TYR A 161 3.10 -18.13 5.83
N LYS A 162 2.93 -17.36 6.92
CA LYS A 162 2.29 -17.87 8.14
C LYS A 162 0.85 -18.33 7.89
N ASN A 163 0.06 -17.54 7.17
CA ASN A 163 -1.32 -17.87 6.85
C ASN A 163 -1.42 -19.08 5.91
N ALA A 164 -0.53 -19.18 4.91
CA ALA A 164 -0.47 -20.36 4.04
C ALA A 164 -0.12 -21.64 4.82
N LEU A 165 0.85 -21.58 5.73
CA LEU A 165 1.23 -22.71 6.57
C LEU A 165 0.10 -23.13 7.52
N PHE A 166 -0.59 -22.17 8.15
CA PHE A 166 -1.71 -22.47 9.05
C PHE A 166 -2.87 -23.17 8.31
N ASN A 167 -3.21 -22.68 7.11
CA ASN A 167 -4.25 -23.30 6.27
C ASN A 167 -3.85 -24.70 5.78
N SER A 168 -2.56 -24.98 5.58
CA SER A 168 -2.08 -26.31 5.17
C SER A 168 -2.05 -27.35 6.30
N LEU A 169 -2.10 -26.92 7.56
CA LEU A 169 -2.11 -27.78 8.75
C LEU A 169 -3.52 -28.02 9.31
N SER A 170 -4.54 -27.47 8.66
CA SER A 170 -5.95 -27.53 9.09
C SER A 170 -6.76 -28.64 8.40
N PHE A 171 -6.10 -29.66 7.87
CA PHE A 171 -6.71 -30.86 7.26
C PHE A 171 -6.16 -32.13 7.91
#